data_AF-A0A0N7M1A2-F1
#
_entry.id   AF-A0A0N7M1A2-F1
#
_cell.length_a   1.000
_cell.length_b   1.000
_cell.length_c   1.000
_cell.angle_alpha   90.00
_cell.angle_beta   90.00
_cell.angle_gamma   90.00
#
_symmetry.space_group_name_H-M   'P 1'
#
loop_
_entity.id
_entity.type
_entity.pdbx_description
1 polymer ?
#
loop_
_entity_poly.entity_id
_entity_poly.type
_entity_poly.pdbx_seq_one_letter_code
_entity_poly.pdbx_strand_id
1 'polypeptide(L)'
;MAQKTKDIALLAAMEFAALRDQMAQVRHLMSSPSMAAFDRMAAGIEEFGYFGNVEIQKAYEFQQCLSHEIDMCGGAPITTRSDEGDLIWLGGTEESRKLAKFERHLAQYVCHARHVSIALSAEVAMQRRRAELLEH
;
A
#
# COMPACT_ATOMS: atom_id res chain seq x y z
N MET A 1 -3.76 17.57 -15.00
CA MET A 1 -3.22 17.04 -13.73
C MET A 1 -4.31 16.72 -12.72
N ALA A 2 -5.24 17.64 -12.41
CA ALA A 2 -6.28 17.40 -11.40
C ALA A 2 -7.13 16.13 -11.61
N GLN A 3 -7.55 15.82 -12.85
CA GLN A 3 -8.33 14.59 -13.11
C GLN A 3 -7.51 13.32 -12.82
N LYS A 4 -6.26 13.27 -13.29
CA LYS A 4 -5.35 12.14 -13.05
C LYS A 4 -5.10 11.89 -11.56
N THR A 5 -4.92 12.95 -10.76
CA THR A 5 -4.74 12.81 -9.30
C THR A 5 -6.00 12.27 -8.63
N LYS A 6 -7.19 12.71 -9.06
CA LYS A 6 -8.47 12.19 -8.55
C LYS A 6 -8.65 10.71 -8.89
N ASP A 7 -8.32 10.31 -10.10
CA ASP A 7 -8.39 8.91 -10.53
C ASP A 7 -7.43 8.03 -9.69
N ILE A 8 -6.20 8.50 -9.44
CA ILE A 8 -5.22 7.81 -8.59
C ILE A 8 -5.67 7.77 -7.12
N ALA A 9 -6.30 8.83 -6.61
CA ALA A 9 -6.85 8.84 -5.26
C ALA A 9 -7.98 7.82 -5.09
N LEU A 10 -8.84 7.67 -6.10
CA LEU A 10 -9.86 6.63 -6.11
C LEU A 10 -9.23 5.23 -6.13
N LEU A 11 -8.21 5.01 -6.96
CA LEU A 11 -7.48 3.73 -7.00
C LEU A 11 -6.89 3.37 -5.64
N ALA A 12 -6.21 4.32 -4.98
CA ALA A 12 -5.66 4.10 -3.64
C ALA A 12 -6.74 3.73 -2.61
N ALA A 13 -7.89 4.42 -2.62
CA ALA A 13 -9.00 4.11 -1.72
C ALA A 13 -9.58 2.71 -1.98
N MET A 14 -9.73 2.33 -3.26
CA MET A 14 -10.19 1.00 -3.65
C MET A 14 -9.19 -0.10 -3.25
N GLU A 15 -7.89 0.14 -3.42
CA GLU A 15 -6.84 -0.80 -3.01
C GLU A 15 -6.82 -0.98 -1.49
N PHE A 16 -6.99 0.09 -0.73
CA PHE A 16 -7.09 0.00 0.72
C PHE A 16 -8.33 -0.79 1.17
N ALA A 17 -9.49 -0.56 0.54
CA ALA A 17 -10.68 -1.35 0.80
C ALA A 17 -10.44 -2.85 0.50
N ALA A 18 -9.83 -3.15 -0.64
CA ALA A 18 -9.47 -4.52 -1.01
C ALA A 18 -8.48 -5.16 -0.02
N LEU A 19 -7.52 -4.40 0.51
CA LEU A 19 -6.60 -4.85 1.55
C LEU A 19 -7.34 -5.22 2.83
N ARG A 20 -8.30 -4.42 3.27
CA ARG A 20 -9.12 -4.75 4.45
C ARG A 20 -9.90 -6.04 4.27
N ASP A 21 -10.51 -6.24 3.12
CA ASP A 21 -11.26 -7.47 2.83
C ASP A 21 -10.34 -8.69 2.78
N GLN A 22 -9.15 -8.53 2.20
CA GLN A 22 -8.15 -9.59 2.12
C GLN A 22 -7.50 -9.91 3.46
N MET A 23 -7.46 -8.95 4.39
CA MET A 23 -6.86 -9.15 5.72
C MET A 23 -7.48 -10.35 6.43
N ALA A 24 -8.80 -10.55 6.33
CA ALA A 24 -9.47 -11.71 6.91
C ALA A 24 -8.92 -13.06 6.42
N GLN A 25 -8.42 -13.10 5.17
CA GLN A 25 -7.89 -14.31 4.53
C GLN A 25 -6.45 -14.61 4.93
N VAL A 26 -5.66 -13.60 5.30
CA VAL A 26 -4.24 -13.75 5.62
C VAL A 26 -3.92 -13.55 7.11
N ARG A 27 -4.89 -13.09 7.92
CA ARG A 27 -4.70 -12.77 9.35
C ARG A 27 -4.10 -13.92 10.15
N HIS A 28 -4.51 -15.15 9.87
CA HIS A 28 -4.02 -16.34 10.58
C HIS A 28 -2.57 -16.70 10.25
N LEU A 29 -2.01 -16.13 9.17
CA LEU A 29 -0.62 -16.32 8.76
C LEU A 29 0.31 -15.24 9.35
N MET A 30 -0.26 -14.18 9.93
CA MET A 30 0.49 -13.05 10.45
C MET A 30 0.79 -13.18 11.94
N SER A 31 1.93 -12.65 12.33
CA SER A 31 2.31 -12.51 13.73
C SER A 31 1.51 -11.40 14.41
N SER A 32 1.41 -11.44 15.73
CA SER A 32 0.76 -10.39 16.53
C SER A 32 1.30 -8.98 16.26
N PRO A 33 2.63 -8.78 16.13
CA PRO A 33 3.19 -7.48 15.73
C PRO A 33 2.68 -6.97 14.38
N SER A 34 2.64 -7.82 13.35
CA SER A 34 2.18 -7.41 12.02
C SER A 34 0.69 -7.12 11.98
N MET A 35 -0.13 -7.92 12.68
CA MET A 35 -1.54 -7.62 12.86
C MET A 35 -1.74 -6.26 13.55
N ALA A 36 -0.99 -5.99 14.62
CA ALA A 36 -1.07 -4.71 15.32
C ALA A 36 -0.59 -3.54 14.43
N ALA A 37 0.41 -3.75 13.58
CA ALA A 37 0.86 -2.74 12.61
C ALA A 37 -0.22 -2.43 11.57
N PHE A 38 -0.88 -3.46 11.03
CA PHE A 38 -2.03 -3.29 10.13
C PHE A 38 -3.18 -2.54 10.81
N ASP A 39 -3.56 -2.95 12.02
CA ASP A 39 -4.68 -2.33 12.75
C ASP A 39 -4.41 -0.85 13.04
N ARG A 40 -3.18 -0.48 13.43
CA ARG A 40 -2.77 0.92 13.62
C ARG A 40 -2.79 1.73 12.33
N MET A 41 -2.33 1.14 11.22
CA MET A 41 -2.38 1.76 9.90
C MET A 41 -3.84 1.99 9.49
N ALA A 42 -4.70 0.97 9.62
CA ALA A 42 -6.09 1.03 9.19
C ALA A 42 -6.90 2.05 10.00
N ALA A 43 -6.76 2.05 11.32
CA ALA A 43 -7.40 3.04 12.19
C ALA A 43 -6.94 4.47 11.83
N GLY A 44 -5.65 4.66 11.58
CA GLY A 44 -5.12 5.96 11.15
C GLY A 44 -5.69 6.44 9.82
N ILE A 45 -5.87 5.55 8.85
CA ILE A 45 -6.48 5.89 7.55
C ILE A 45 -7.96 6.23 7.70
N GLU A 46 -8.69 5.53 8.56
CA GLU A 46 -10.11 5.82 8.83
C GLU A 46 -10.29 7.17 9.54
N GLU A 47 -9.39 7.52 10.47
CA GLU A 47 -9.48 8.74 11.27
C GLU A 47 -8.94 9.98 10.53
N PHE A 48 -7.79 9.85 9.87
CA PHE A 48 -7.04 10.98 9.30
C PHE A 48 -7.02 11.01 7.77
N GLY A 49 -7.52 9.96 7.12
CA GLY A 49 -7.58 9.83 5.66
C GLY A 49 -6.40 9.08 5.04
N TYR A 50 -6.55 8.75 3.75
CA TYR A 50 -5.68 7.83 3.00
C TYR A 50 -4.29 8.36 2.66
N PHE A 51 -4.12 9.69 2.63
CA PHE A 51 -2.95 10.32 1.99
C PHE A 51 -2.05 11.07 2.96
N GLY A 52 -2.27 10.89 4.27
CA GLY A 52 -1.41 11.46 5.30
C GLY A 52 -0.01 10.83 5.25
N ASN A 53 1.03 11.65 5.38
CA ASN A 53 2.41 11.14 5.39
C ASN A 53 2.66 10.18 6.56
N VAL A 54 1.99 10.38 7.69
CA VAL A 54 2.07 9.50 8.86
C VAL A 54 1.44 8.14 8.54
N GLU A 55 0.30 8.12 7.86
CA GLU A 55 -0.45 6.92 7.50
C GLU A 55 0.29 6.11 6.42
N ILE A 56 0.90 6.80 5.45
CA ILE A 56 1.79 6.19 4.47
C ILE A 56 3.03 5.59 5.14
N GLN A 57 3.60 6.27 6.15
CA GLN A 57 4.74 5.74 6.89
C GLN A 57 4.37 4.47 7.67
N LYS A 58 3.21 4.44 8.33
CA LYS A 58 2.68 3.24 8.98
C LYS A 58 2.49 2.08 7.99
N ALA A 59 2.08 2.39 6.76
CA ALA A 59 1.95 1.39 5.69
C ALA A 59 3.30 0.80 5.27
N TYR A 60 4.36 1.63 5.20
CA TYR A 60 5.72 1.15 4.98
C TYR A 60 6.23 0.28 6.13
N GLU A 61 5.98 0.66 7.38
CA GLU A 61 6.34 -0.15 8.55
C GLU A 61 5.66 -1.53 8.50
N PHE A 62 4.38 -1.55 8.18
CA PHE A 62 3.64 -2.80 8.00
C PHE A 62 4.20 -3.62 6.83
N GLN A 63 4.55 -2.99 5.70
CA GLN A 63 5.17 -3.68 4.56
C GLN A 63 6.49 -4.35 4.94
N GLN A 64 7.31 -3.71 5.79
CA GLN A 64 8.55 -4.30 6.29
C GLN A 64 8.30 -5.53 7.17
N CYS A 65 7.34 -5.44 8.09
CA CYS A 65 6.93 -6.59 8.91
C CYS A 65 6.42 -7.74 8.04
N LEU A 66 5.62 -7.43 7.03
CA LEU A 66 5.06 -8.41 6.12
C LEU A 66 6.12 -9.09 5.24
N SER A 67 7.11 -8.35 4.75
CA SER A 67 8.25 -8.91 4.01
C SER A 67 9.00 -9.94 4.85
N HIS A 68 9.22 -9.65 6.14
CA HIS A 68 9.84 -10.60 7.05
C HIS A 68 9.00 -11.87 7.23
N GLU A 69 7.68 -11.76 7.34
CA GLU A 69 6.80 -12.93 7.44
C GLU A 69 6.78 -13.77 6.17
N ILE A 70 6.79 -13.13 5.00
CA ILE A 70 6.90 -13.82 3.71
C ILE A 70 8.17 -14.67 3.66
N ASP A 71 9.30 -14.12 4.11
CA ASP A 71 10.57 -14.83 4.16
C ASP A 71 10.51 -16.02 5.13
N MET A 72 9.91 -15.83 6.30
CA MET A 72 9.73 -16.89 7.30
C MET A 72 8.77 -18.01 6.83
N CYS A 73 7.80 -17.69 5.98
CA CYS A 73 6.87 -18.65 5.40
C CYS A 73 7.42 -19.39 4.19
N GLY A 74 8.72 -19.29 3.87
CA GLY A 74 9.33 -20.00 2.73
C GLY A 74 9.65 -19.11 1.52
N GLY A 75 9.69 -17.79 1.72
CA GLY A 75 10.20 -16.84 0.76
C GLY A 75 9.16 -16.31 -0.22
N ALA A 76 9.44 -15.11 -0.75
CA ALA A 76 8.61 -14.47 -1.76
C ALA A 76 8.65 -15.26 -3.08
N PRO A 77 7.51 -15.75 -3.58
CA PRO A 77 7.47 -16.49 -4.83
C PRO A 77 7.63 -15.53 -6.02
N ILE A 78 8.36 -15.99 -7.03
CA ILE A 78 8.57 -15.24 -8.27
C ILE A 78 7.52 -15.69 -9.28
N THR A 79 6.87 -14.74 -9.95
CA THR A 79 5.99 -15.06 -11.09
C THR A 79 6.81 -15.17 -12.36
N THR A 80 6.68 -16.29 -13.07
CA THR A 80 7.23 -16.49 -14.42
C THR A 80 6.15 -16.98 -15.38
N ARG A 81 6.50 -17.12 -16.66
CA ARG A 81 5.67 -17.82 -17.65
C ARG A 81 6.22 -19.22 -17.90
N SER A 82 5.33 -20.21 -18.07
CA SER A 82 5.71 -21.53 -18.58
C SER A 82 6.04 -21.46 -20.07
N ASP A 83 6.54 -22.57 -20.63
CA ASP A 83 6.82 -22.68 -22.06
C ASP A 83 5.53 -22.58 -22.92
N GLU A 84 4.38 -22.94 -22.34
CA GLU A 84 3.04 -22.78 -22.91
C GLU A 84 2.46 -21.37 -22.73
N GLY A 85 3.16 -20.49 -21.99
CA GLY A 85 2.75 -19.10 -21.74
C GLY A 85 1.89 -18.90 -20.49
N ASP A 86 1.65 -19.95 -19.70
CA ASP A 86 0.85 -19.86 -18.48
C ASP A 86 1.60 -19.15 -17.36
N LEU A 87 0.90 -18.31 -16.59
CA LEU A 87 1.49 -17.64 -15.44
C LEU A 87 1.66 -18.65 -14.29
N ILE A 88 2.91 -18.92 -13.92
CA ILE A 88 3.25 -19.86 -12.85
C ILE A 88 4.06 -19.16 -11.74
N TRP A 89 3.95 -19.72 -10.53
CA TRP A 89 4.71 -19.28 -9.36
C TRP A 89 5.89 -20.20 -9.12
N LEU A 90 7.10 -19.64 -9.16
CA LEU A 90 8.34 -20.31 -8.79
C LEU A 90 8.62 -20.09 -7.30
N GLY A 91 8.81 -21.19 -6.58
CA GLY A 91 9.09 -21.17 -5.14
C GLY A 91 7.91 -20.71 -4.30
N GLY A 92 8.18 -20.47 -3.02
CA GLY A 92 7.19 -20.09 -2.00
C GLY A 92 6.20 -21.19 -1.65
N THR A 93 5.79 -21.22 -0.40
CA THR A 93 4.69 -22.07 0.09
C THR A 93 3.35 -21.48 -0.32
N GLU A 94 2.25 -22.19 -0.05
CA GLU A 94 0.91 -21.62 -0.26
C GLU A 94 0.71 -20.37 0.59
N GLU A 95 1.19 -20.39 1.83
CA GLU A 95 1.14 -19.31 2.80
C GLU A 95 1.96 -18.10 2.33
N SER A 96 3.21 -18.31 1.92
CA SER A 96 4.05 -17.20 1.45
C SER A 96 3.52 -16.60 0.14
N ARG A 97 2.86 -17.40 -0.71
CA ARG A 97 2.14 -16.90 -1.90
C ARG A 97 0.95 -16.02 -1.53
N LYS A 98 0.16 -16.39 -0.52
CA LYS A 98 -0.97 -15.58 -0.04
C LYS A 98 -0.47 -14.26 0.54
N LEU A 99 0.55 -14.31 1.40
CA LEU A 99 1.17 -13.11 1.99
C LEU A 99 1.81 -12.21 0.93
N ALA A 100 2.54 -12.77 -0.04
CA ALA A 100 3.14 -12.00 -1.13
C ALA A 100 2.10 -11.35 -2.05
N LYS A 101 0.97 -12.01 -2.30
CA LYS A 101 -0.14 -11.37 -3.05
C LYS A 101 -0.70 -10.17 -2.28
N PHE A 102 -0.88 -10.32 -0.97
CA PHE A 102 -1.36 -9.25 -0.11
C PHE A 102 -0.34 -8.09 -0.05
N GLU A 103 0.96 -8.39 0.08
CA GLU A 103 2.05 -7.41 0.05
C GLU A 103 2.06 -6.58 -1.24
N ARG A 104 1.84 -7.20 -2.40
CA ARG A 104 1.79 -6.47 -3.68
C ARG A 104 0.65 -5.46 -3.73
N HIS A 105 -0.52 -5.80 -3.19
CA HIS A 105 -1.63 -4.85 -3.10
C HIS A 105 -1.32 -3.72 -2.12
N LEU A 106 -0.61 -4.02 -1.02
CA LEU A 106 -0.13 -3.00 -0.08
C LEU A 106 0.85 -2.06 -0.77
N ALA A 107 1.79 -2.59 -1.55
CA ALA A 107 2.75 -1.80 -2.32
C ALA A 107 2.06 -0.89 -3.35
N GLN A 108 0.99 -1.36 -4.00
CA GLN A 108 0.17 -0.54 -4.91
C GLN A 108 -0.50 0.61 -4.16
N TYR A 109 -1.16 0.31 -3.04
CA TYR A 109 -1.78 1.32 -2.18
C TYR A 109 -0.76 2.39 -1.77
N VAL A 110 0.40 1.97 -1.25
CA VAL A 110 1.47 2.87 -0.81
C VAL A 110 1.95 3.76 -1.96
N CYS A 111 2.14 3.19 -3.15
CA CYS A 111 2.58 3.92 -4.33
C CYS A 111 1.57 5.00 -4.74
N HIS A 112 0.28 4.64 -4.83
CA HIS A 112 -0.77 5.58 -5.22
C HIS A 112 -1.02 6.63 -4.15
N ALA A 113 -1.09 6.25 -2.88
CA ALA A 113 -1.27 7.18 -1.76
C ALA A 113 -0.11 8.19 -1.69
N ARG A 114 1.13 7.74 -1.88
CA ARG A 114 2.31 8.61 -1.93
C ARG A 114 2.27 9.56 -3.13
N HIS A 115 1.85 9.08 -4.30
CA HIS A 115 1.68 9.94 -5.47
C HIS A 115 0.69 11.09 -5.19
N VAL A 116 -0.45 10.77 -4.59
CA VAL A 116 -1.48 11.75 -4.24
C VAL A 116 -0.98 12.72 -3.17
N SER A 117 -0.32 12.22 -2.13
CA SER A 117 0.27 13.07 -1.08
C SER A 117 1.26 14.10 -1.66
N ILE A 118 2.15 13.67 -2.56
CA ILE A 118 3.11 14.56 -3.24
C ILE A 118 2.38 15.60 -4.10
N ALA A 119 1.35 15.18 -4.85
CA ALA A 119 0.57 16.08 -5.69
C ALA A 119 -0.14 17.17 -4.85
N LEU A 120 -0.79 16.77 -3.74
CA LEU A 120 -1.45 17.70 -2.83
C LEU A 120 -0.45 18.68 -2.18
N SER A 121 0.71 18.18 -1.76
CA SER A 121 1.78 19.01 -1.18
C SER A 121 2.27 20.07 -2.17
N ALA A 122 2.43 19.68 -3.45
CA ALA A 122 2.84 20.58 -4.51
C ALA A 122 1.76 21.65 -4.81
N GLU A 123 0.48 21.27 -4.82
CA GLU A 123 -0.64 22.21 -5.01
C GLU A 123 -0.69 23.27 -3.89
N VAL A 124 -0.53 22.85 -2.64
CA VAL A 124 -0.46 23.77 -1.49
C VAL A 124 0.74 24.71 -1.60
N ALA A 125 1.91 24.21 -1.99
CA ALA A 125 3.09 25.03 -2.19
C ALA A 125 2.90 26.08 -3.30
N MET A 126 2.26 25.69 -4.42
CA MET A 126 1.94 26.63 -5.51
C MET A 126 0.92 27.68 -5.07
N GLN A 127 -0.08 27.32 -4.27
CA GLN A 127 -1.06 28.27 -3.75
C GLN A 127 -0.40 29.30 -2.82
N ARG A 128 0.46 28.86 -1.90
CA ARG A 128 1.25 29.75 -1.04
C ARG A 128 2.10 30.72 -1.87
N ARG A 129 2.79 30.19 -2.88
CA ARG A 129 3.61 31.01 -3.77
C ARG A 129 2.79 32.05 -4.56
N ARG A 130 1.58 31.70 -4.97
CA ARG A 130 0.66 32.66 -5.64
C ARG A 130 0.19 33.75 -4.70
N ALA A 131 -0.10 33.42 -3.44
CA ALA A 131 -0.48 34.42 -2.44
C ALA A 131 0.65 35.42 -2.19
N GLU A 132 1.89 34.93 -2.01
CA GLU A 132 3.08 35.79 -1.86
C GLU A 132 3.29 36.74 -3.04
N LEU A 133 3.01 36.28 -4.27
CA LEU A 133 3.15 37.09 -5.48
C LEU A 133 2.03 38.13 -5.69
N LEU A 134 0.89 37.98 -5.01
CA LEU A 134 -0.22 38.93 -5.08
C LEU A 134 -0.16 40.00 -3.97
N GLU A 135 0.64 39.76 -2.93
CA GLU A 135 0.94 40.71 -1.86
C GLU A 135 2.08 41.69 -2.21
N HIS A 136 2.70 41.51 -3.39
CA HIS A 136 3.76 42.35 -3.96
C HIS A 136 3.33 42.94 -5.31
#